data_AF-A0A5K7YWE6-F1
#
_entry.id   AF-A0A5K7YWE6-F1
#
_cell.length_a   1.000
_cell.length_b   1.000
_cell.length_c   1.000
_cell.angle_alpha   90.00
_cell.angle_beta   90.00
_cell.angle_gamma   90.00
#
_symmetry.space_group_name_H-M   'P 1'
#
loop_
_entity.id
_entity.type
_entity.pdbx_description
1 polymer ?
#
loop_
_entity_poly.entity_id
_entity_poly.type
_entity_poly.pdbx_seq_one_letter_code
_entity_poly.pdbx_strand_id
1 'polypeptide(L)'
;MPRKANKISTRWIRETREAFRDFLDETNFPDPERLGERGPKFKYPEWLIMFIAILSVKLKVKSYVQIHKMTVKYWDIIAQGMDLSPISEKQLRDRLKKIRHFPGDPAAFIFQLFPELE
;
A
#
# COMPACT_ATOMS: atom_id res chain seq x y z
N MET A 1 21.59 -3.61 19.21
CA MET A 1 21.20 -2.19 19.09
C MET A 1 19.80 -2.12 18.48
N PRO A 2 18.83 -1.44 19.10
CA PRO A 2 17.51 -1.29 18.48
C PRO A 2 17.67 -0.36 17.27
N ARG A 3 17.39 -0.87 16.07
CA ARG A 3 17.40 -0.06 14.85
C ARG A 3 16.44 1.11 15.07
N LYS A 4 16.94 2.34 15.03
CA LYS A 4 16.08 3.55 14.99
C LYS A 4 15.07 3.32 13.87
N ALA A 5 13.81 3.08 14.23
CA ALA A 5 12.74 3.04 13.25
C ALA A 5 12.72 4.43 12.61
N ASN A 6 13.02 4.52 11.32
CA ASN A 6 12.89 5.76 10.57
C ASN A 6 11.45 6.22 10.71
N LYS A 7 11.18 7.14 11.65
CA LYS A 7 9.86 7.71 11.86
C LYS A 7 9.62 8.63 10.67
N ILE A 8 8.96 8.12 9.65
CA ILE A 8 8.36 8.98 8.64
C ILE A 8 7.30 9.85 9.30
N SER A 9 7.27 11.13 8.92
CA SER A 9 6.23 12.04 9.36
C SER A 9 4.90 11.61 8.74
N THR A 10 3.82 11.68 9.52
CA THR A 10 2.45 11.49 9.01
C THR A 10 2.15 12.43 7.84
N ARG A 11 2.77 13.62 7.83
CA ARG A 11 2.76 14.57 6.73
C ARG A 11 3.26 13.96 5.41
N TRP A 12 4.43 13.30 5.43
CA TRP A 12 4.96 12.66 4.22
C TRP A 12 4.01 11.57 3.71
N ILE A 13 3.44 10.74 4.59
CA ILE A 13 2.47 9.71 4.19
C ILE A 13 1.25 10.33 3.48
N ARG A 14 0.76 11.47 3.98
CA ARG A 14 -0.36 12.19 3.35
C ARG A 14 0.01 12.75 1.99
N GLU A 15 1.11 13.50 1.91
CA GLU A 15 1.59 14.11 0.66
C GLU A 15 1.86 13.04 -0.41
N THR A 16 2.52 11.93 -0.04
CA THR A 16 2.76 10.81 -0.97
C THR A 16 1.47 10.10 -1.35
N ARG A 17 0.47 10.00 -0.46
CA ARG A 17 -0.83 9.41 -0.82
C ARG A 17 -1.54 10.26 -1.86
N GLU A 18 -1.58 11.58 -1.66
CA GLU A 18 -2.18 12.53 -2.60
C GLU A 18 -1.49 12.45 -3.96
N ALA A 19 -0.16 12.61 -4.00
CA ALA A 19 0.61 12.49 -5.23
C ALA A 19 0.44 11.13 -5.94
N PHE A 20 0.38 10.03 -5.17
CA PHE A 20 0.15 8.71 -5.74
C PHE A 20 -1.25 8.57 -6.33
N ARG A 21 -2.27 9.14 -5.68
CA ARG A 21 -3.64 9.17 -6.22
C ARG A 21 -3.73 10.03 -7.47
N ASP A 22 -3.13 11.20 -7.47
CA ASP A 22 -3.09 12.10 -8.63
C ASP A 22 -2.44 11.39 -9.83
N PHE A 23 -1.31 10.71 -9.61
CA PHE A 23 -0.66 9.90 -10.66
C PHE A 23 -1.57 8.80 -11.23
N LEU A 24 -2.33 8.10 -10.37
CA LEU A 24 -3.25 7.05 -10.82
C LEU A 24 -4.41 7.63 -11.62
N ASP A 25 -4.92 8.79 -11.21
CA ASP A 25 -6.00 9.48 -11.91
C ASP A 25 -5.51 10.01 -13.28
N GLU A 26 -4.30 10.59 -13.35
CA GLU A 26 -3.66 11.05 -14.60
C GLU A 26 -3.41 9.91 -15.58
N THR A 27 -3.00 8.74 -15.08
CA THR A 27 -2.70 7.56 -15.91
C THR A 27 -3.95 6.75 -16.27
N ASN A 28 -5.14 7.18 -15.82
CA ASN A 28 -6.39 6.41 -15.92
C ASN A 28 -6.20 4.98 -15.42
N PHE A 29 -5.44 4.80 -14.33
CA PHE A 29 -5.21 3.49 -13.78
C PHE A 29 -6.56 2.83 -13.46
N PRO A 30 -6.80 1.60 -13.94
CA PRO A 30 -8.09 0.97 -13.76
C PRO A 30 -8.32 0.76 -12.26
N ASP A 31 -9.41 1.33 -11.74
CA ASP A 31 -10.01 0.87 -10.49
C ASP A 31 -11.16 -0.06 -10.88
N PRO A 32 -10.89 -1.35 -11.16
CA PRO A 32 -11.89 -2.24 -11.70
C PRO A 32 -13.00 -2.47 -10.68
N GLU A 33 -14.07 -1.70 -10.82
CA GLU A 33 -15.39 -2.12 -10.36
C GLU A 33 -15.78 -3.32 -11.23
N ARG A 34 -15.85 -4.53 -10.66
CA ARG A 34 -16.32 -5.69 -11.44
C ARG A 34 -17.76 -5.43 -11.90
N LEU A 35 -17.92 -5.03 -13.16
CA LEU A 35 -19.18 -4.85 -13.88
C LEU A 35 -19.70 -6.19 -14.47
N GLY A 36 -19.61 -7.29 -13.73
CA GLY A 36 -19.98 -8.61 -14.27
C GLY A 36 -20.14 -9.69 -13.21
N GLU A 37 -21.22 -10.45 -13.36
CA GLU A 37 -21.86 -11.34 -12.39
C GLU A 37 -20.92 -12.39 -11.76
N ARG A 38 -21.00 -12.50 -10.42
CA ARG A 38 -20.34 -13.47 -9.51
C ARG A 38 -18.95 -13.10 -8.96
N GLY A 39 -18.96 -12.75 -7.67
CA GLY A 39 -17.81 -12.60 -6.78
C GLY A 39 -18.02 -11.45 -5.79
N PRO A 40 -17.50 -11.52 -4.54
CA PRO A 40 -17.56 -10.38 -3.63
C PRO A 40 -16.80 -9.20 -4.25
N LYS A 41 -17.39 -7.99 -4.22
CA LYS A 41 -16.71 -6.74 -4.60
C LYS A 41 -15.31 -6.72 -3.98
N PHE A 42 -14.31 -6.21 -4.70
CA PHE A 42 -13.01 -5.98 -4.10
C PHE A 42 -13.19 -4.95 -2.98
N LYS A 43 -13.33 -5.42 -1.74
CA LYS A 43 -13.48 -4.55 -0.57
C LYS A 43 -12.28 -3.60 -0.42
N TYR A 44 -11.11 -4.02 -0.90
CA TYR A 44 -9.90 -3.22 -0.93
C TYR A 44 -9.42 -3.07 -2.37
N PRO A 45 -9.38 -1.84 -2.92
CA PRO A 45 -8.93 -1.59 -4.28
C PRO A 45 -7.43 -1.89 -4.40
N GLU A 46 -6.98 -2.18 -5.63
CA GLU A 46 -5.58 -2.62 -5.86
C GLU A 46 -4.58 -1.50 -5.53
N TRP A 47 -4.92 -0.25 -5.86
CA TRP A 47 -4.07 0.89 -5.55
C TRP A 47 -3.77 1.02 -4.05
N LEU A 48 -4.72 0.66 -3.18
CA LEU A 48 -4.52 0.71 -1.72
C LEU A 48 -3.46 -0.31 -1.29
N ILE A 49 -3.44 -1.49 -1.91
CA ILE A 49 -2.42 -2.53 -1.68
C ILE A 49 -1.06 -2.05 -2.19
N MET A 50 -1.01 -1.45 -3.38
CA MET A 50 0.21 -0.88 -3.95
C MET A 50 0.79 0.22 -3.05
N PHE A 51 -0.07 1.11 -2.53
CA PHE A 51 0.35 2.16 -1.61
C PHE A 51 0.95 1.60 -0.31
N ILE A 52 0.34 0.56 0.27
CA ILE A 52 0.91 -0.14 1.43
C ILE A 52 2.29 -0.73 1.11
N ALA A 53 2.48 -1.27 -0.10
CA ALA A 53 3.77 -1.79 -0.55
C ALA A 53 4.83 -0.68 -0.68
N ILE A 54 4.47 0.50 -1.18
CA ILE A 54 5.37 1.67 -1.25
C ILE A 54 5.79 2.09 0.17
N LEU A 55 4.83 2.19 1.11
CA LEU A 55 5.12 2.52 2.50
C LEU A 55 6.04 1.51 3.16
N SER A 56 5.88 0.21 2.87
CA SER A 56 6.71 -0.84 3.46
C SER A 56 8.18 -0.72 3.03
N VAL A 57 8.43 -0.41 1.74
CA VAL A 57 9.77 -0.17 1.19
C VAL A 57 10.40 1.04 1.84
N LYS A 58 9.68 2.16 1.83
CA LYS A 58 10.17 3.42 2.41
C LYS A 58 10.55 3.28 3.89
N LEU A 59 9.73 2.57 4.65
CA LEU A 59 9.97 2.30 6.08
C LEU A 59 10.91 1.12 6.34
N LYS A 60 11.43 0.48 5.27
CA LYS A 60 12.34 -0.67 5.31
C LYS A 60 11.80 -1.82 6.16
N VAL A 61 10.50 -2.09 6.03
CA VAL A 61 9.77 -3.13 6.78
C VAL A 61 10.06 -4.51 6.20
N LYS A 62 10.46 -5.47 7.05
CA LYS A 62 11.03 -6.75 6.60
C LYS A 62 10.17 -7.98 6.90
N SER A 63 8.92 -7.80 7.34
CA SER A 63 8.00 -8.94 7.50
C SER A 63 6.55 -8.53 7.28
N TYR A 64 5.72 -9.47 6.79
CA TYR A 64 4.29 -9.25 6.57
C TYR A 64 3.56 -8.78 7.84
N VAL A 65 3.91 -9.34 9.00
CA VAL A 65 3.36 -8.93 10.29
C VAL A 65 3.68 -7.47 10.60
N GLN A 66 4.91 -7.03 10.33
CA GLN A 66 5.28 -5.62 10.52
C GLN A 66 4.63 -4.70 9.49
N ILE A 67 4.46 -5.15 8.23
CA ILE A 67 3.72 -4.38 7.21
C ILE A 67 2.27 -4.20 7.63
N HIS A 68 1.63 -5.25 8.15
CA HIS A 68 0.28 -5.15 8.67
C HIS A 68 0.19 -4.22 9.89
N LYS A 69 1.11 -4.32 10.86
CA LYS A 69 1.16 -3.39 12.00
C LYS A 69 1.31 -1.93 11.56
N MET A 70 2.16 -1.68 10.56
CA MET A 70 2.31 -0.36 9.95
C MET A 70 1.02 0.10 9.26
N THR A 71 0.37 -0.78 8.51
CA THR A 71 -0.88 -0.52 7.82
C THR A 71 -1.98 -0.12 8.79
N VAL A 72 -2.16 -0.87 9.88
CA VAL A 72 -3.13 -0.55 10.93
C VAL A 72 -2.78 0.77 11.61
N LYS A 73 -1.50 1.00 11.91
CA LYS A 73 -1.04 2.23 12.57
C LYS A 73 -1.35 3.51 11.79
N TYR A 74 -1.25 3.45 10.46
CA TYR A 74 -1.47 4.61 9.58
C TYR A 74 -2.77 4.49 8.78
N TRP A 75 -3.70 3.64 9.22
CA TRP A 75 -4.90 3.31 8.47
C TRP A 75 -5.75 4.53 8.14
N ASP A 76 -5.93 5.43 9.11
CA ASP A 76 -6.72 6.66 8.95
C ASP A 76 -6.22 7.54 7.80
N ILE A 77 -4.91 7.47 7.50
CA ILE A 77 -4.30 8.19 6.39
C ILE A 77 -4.41 7.35 5.11
N ILE A 78 -4.04 6.07 5.16
CA ILE A 78 -4.05 5.15 4.01
C ILE A 78 -5.45 5.09 3.37
N ALA A 79 -6.47 4.85 4.19
CA ALA A 79 -7.87 4.71 3.79
C ALA A 79 -8.67 6.02 3.93
N GLN A 80 -8.00 7.17 3.98
CA GLN A 80 -8.68 8.46 4.12
C GLN A 80 -9.76 8.64 3.04
N GLY A 81 -10.98 9.01 3.45
CA GLY A 81 -12.12 9.16 2.53
C GLY A 81 -12.75 7.85 2.06
N MET A 82 -12.36 6.71 2.64
CA MET A 82 -12.95 5.40 2.35
C MET A 82 -13.66 4.85 3.60
N ASP A 83 -14.85 4.30 3.42
CA ASP A 83 -15.56 3.59 4.50
C ASP A 83 -15.07 2.13 4.60
N LEU A 84 -13.82 1.95 5.01
CA LEU A 84 -13.17 0.65 5.10
C LEU A 84 -12.52 0.41 6.46
N SER A 85 -12.80 -0.76 7.03
CA SER A 85 -12.05 -1.33 8.15
C SER A 85 -10.63 -1.74 7.72
N PRO A 86 -9.62 -1.71 8.59
CA PRO A 86 -8.29 -2.24 8.29
C PRO A 86 -8.33 -3.65 7.69
N ILE A 87 -7.56 -3.85 6.62
CA ILE A 87 -7.39 -5.16 5.98
C ILE A 87 -6.72 -6.14 6.95
N SER A 88 -7.22 -7.37 7.04
CA SER A 88 -6.59 -8.40 7.87
C SER A 88 -5.21 -8.78 7.36
N GLU A 89 -4.31 -9.20 8.25
CA GLU A 89 -2.94 -9.57 7.89
C GLU A 89 -2.90 -10.66 6.80
N LYS A 90 -3.73 -11.71 6.91
CA LYS A 90 -3.81 -12.78 5.92
C LYS A 90 -4.21 -12.23 4.54
N GLN A 91 -5.26 -11.42 4.49
CA GLN A 91 -5.72 -10.81 3.23
C GLN A 91 -4.65 -9.89 2.63
N LEU A 92 -4.00 -9.07 3.47
CA LEU A 92 -2.93 -8.18 3.01
C LEU A 92 -1.76 -8.97 2.43
N ARG A 93 -1.30 -10.00 3.13
CA ARG A 93 -0.23 -10.89 2.68
C ARG A 93 -0.55 -11.52 1.32
N ASP A 94 -1.76 -12.04 1.16
CA ASP A 94 -2.19 -12.69 -0.08
C ASP A 94 -2.25 -11.68 -1.24
N ARG A 95 -2.68 -10.44 -0.98
CA ARG A 95 -2.71 -9.37 -1.98
C ARG A 95 -1.31 -8.86 -2.34
N LEU A 96 -0.41 -8.67 -1.38
CA LEU A 96 0.98 -8.27 -1.64
C LEU A 96 1.71 -9.30 -2.52
N LYS A 97 1.48 -10.60 -2.29
CA LYS A 97 2.04 -11.66 -3.16
C LYS A 97 1.51 -11.58 -4.60
N LYS A 98 0.26 -11.19 -4.81
CA LYS A 98 -0.33 -11.06 -6.17
C LYS A 98 0.37 -9.98 -7.00
N ILE A 99 0.75 -8.88 -6.36
CA ILE A 99 1.54 -7.82 -6.99
C ILE A 99 3.05 -8.08 -6.96
N ARG A 100 3.45 -9.33 -6.63
CA ARG A 100 4.86 -9.75 -6.52
C ARG A 100 5.69 -8.90 -5.55
N HIS A 101 5.07 -8.38 -4.48
CA HIS A 101 5.77 -7.68 -3.41
C HIS A 101 6.03 -8.62 -2.24
N PHE A 102 7.31 -8.79 -1.89
CA PHE A 102 7.74 -9.59 -0.74
C PHE A 102 8.54 -8.73 0.25
N PRO A 103 8.47 -9.00 1.56
CA PRO A 103 9.27 -8.27 2.53
C PRO A 103 10.77 -8.45 2.26
N GLY A 104 11.47 -7.36 1.98
CA GLY A 104 12.89 -7.39 1.61
C GLY A 104 13.17 -7.68 0.13
N ASP A 105 12.15 -7.96 -0.67
CA ASP A 105 12.21 -8.11 -2.13
C ASP A 105 11.02 -7.36 -2.76
N PRO A 106 11.17 -6.03 -2.95
CA PRO A 106 10.08 -5.18 -3.40
C PRO A 106 9.67 -5.44 -4.85
N ALA A 107 8.37 -5.26 -5.12
CA ALA A 107 7.88 -5.31 -6.49
C ALA A 107 8.52 -4.22 -7.36
N ALA A 108 8.98 -4.59 -8.55
CA ALA A 108 9.74 -3.71 -9.45
C ALA A 108 9.00 -2.41 -9.82
N PHE A 109 7.66 -2.43 -9.87
CA PHE A 109 6.87 -1.23 -10.17
C PHE A 109 7.10 -0.10 -9.18
N ILE A 110 7.47 -0.42 -7.92
CA ILE A 110 7.69 0.58 -6.88
C ILE A 110 8.80 1.54 -7.31
N PHE A 111 9.88 1.02 -7.90
CA PHE A 111 11.02 1.83 -8.37
C PHE A 111 10.76 2.52 -9.71
N GLN A 112 9.77 2.04 -10.48
CA GLN A 112 9.31 2.75 -11.68
C GLN A 112 8.51 4.02 -11.29
N LEU A 113 7.73 3.93 -10.20
CA LEU A 113 6.92 5.04 -9.70
C LEU A 113 7.69 5.99 -8.79
N PHE A 114 8.61 5.44 -8.00
CA PHE A 114 9.42 6.17 -7.02
C PHE A 114 10.88 5.73 -7.12
N PRO A 115 11.62 6.19 -8.15
CA PRO A 115 13.02 5.82 -8.35
C PRO A 115 13.92 6.17 -7.15
N GLU A 116 13.56 7.16 -6.35
CA GLU A 116 14.31 7.57 -5.15
C GLU A 116 14.24 6.57 -3.99
N LEU A 117 13.51 5.46 -4.15
CA LEU A 117 13.39 4.39 -3.15
C LEU A 117 14.37 3.23 -3.34
N GLU A 118 15.09 3.19 -4.47
CA GLU A 118 16.18 2.25 -4.72
C GLU A 118 17.31 2.39 -3.67
#